data_AF-A0A1F2QQQ8-F1
#
_entry.id   AF-A0A1F2QQQ8-F1
#
_cell.length_a   1.000
_cell.length_b   1.000
_cell.length_c   1.000
_cell.angle_alpha   90.00
_cell.angle_beta   90.00
_cell.angle_gamma   90.00
#
_symmetry.space_group_name_H-M   'P 1'
#
loop_
_entity.id
_entity.type
_entity.pdbx_description
1 polymer ?
#
loop_
_entity_poly.entity_id
_entity_poly.type
_entity_poly.pdbx_seq_one_letter_code
_entity_poly.pdbx_strand_id
1 'polypeptide(L)'
;MPDWEELVGRRLGRMRLEPEERQEVVAEVAAHLEECHRELCAAGSPDPEGYTLAQVPDWKALGRRIQRSKEGVMNQAVRIVLCGLLTGAVAVLLALSVLSLVGAELYLTLEAARLSSTLPGWSGAAFHNLAGICVLWLYTAIRPRYGPGTKTAALAGFALWVIAALTLAHWSSMGVIPRNSFLLATAVGLPAWVVGAVAGAWFFEASERKPLQALKAA
;
A
#
# COMPACT_ATOMS: atom_id res chain seq x y z
N MET A 1 30.61 -28.98 -7.71
CA MET A 1 29.22 -28.57 -7.41
C MET A 1 28.69 -27.84 -8.62
N PRO A 2 27.45 -28.09 -9.06
CA PRO A 2 26.86 -27.39 -10.19
C PRO A 2 26.75 -25.89 -9.90
N ASP A 3 26.97 -25.05 -10.93
CA ASP A 3 26.71 -23.62 -10.85
C ASP A 3 25.22 -23.35 -11.06
N TRP A 4 24.47 -23.41 -9.97
CA TRP A 4 23.01 -23.26 -9.99
C TRP A 4 22.57 -21.84 -10.36
N GLU A 5 23.33 -20.81 -9.97
CA GLU A 5 23.02 -19.42 -10.30
C GLU A 5 23.14 -19.16 -11.79
N GLU A 6 24.21 -19.63 -12.42
CA GLU A 6 24.39 -19.50 -13.86
C GLU A 6 23.28 -20.26 -14.63
N LEU A 7 22.95 -21.48 -14.20
CA LEU A 7 21.91 -22.30 -14.83
C LEU A 7 20.54 -21.64 -14.72
N VAL A 8 20.14 -21.20 -13.53
CA VAL A 8 18.86 -20.53 -13.27
C VAL A 8 18.81 -19.19 -14.02
N GLY A 9 19.89 -18.41 -13.99
CA GLY A 9 20.03 -17.15 -14.72
C GLY A 9 19.82 -17.31 -16.22
N ARG A 10 20.41 -18.34 -16.84
CA ARG A 10 20.18 -18.66 -18.27
C ARG A 10 18.74 -19.11 -18.53
N ARG A 11 18.15 -19.94 -17.66
CA ARG A 11 16.80 -20.51 -17.84
C ARG A 11 15.68 -19.49 -17.61
N LEU A 12 15.85 -18.58 -16.66
CA LEU A 12 14.89 -17.54 -16.29
C LEU A 12 15.20 -16.16 -16.89
N GLY A 13 16.30 -16.00 -17.62
CA GLY A 13 16.78 -14.70 -18.14
C GLY A 13 15.83 -13.92 -19.07
N ARG A 14 14.72 -14.52 -19.51
CA ARG A 14 13.69 -13.86 -20.34
C ARG A 14 12.58 -13.16 -19.54
N MET A 15 12.64 -13.20 -18.20
CA MET A 15 11.65 -12.52 -17.35
C MET A 15 11.74 -10.99 -17.50
N ARG A 16 10.59 -10.32 -17.59
CA ARG A 16 10.49 -8.86 -17.58
C ARG A 16 10.48 -8.32 -16.15
N LEU A 17 11.59 -8.49 -15.45
CA LEU A 17 11.81 -7.95 -14.10
C LEU A 17 12.98 -6.97 -14.12
N GLU A 18 12.99 -6.06 -13.16
CA GLU A 18 14.13 -5.18 -12.89
C GLU A 18 15.40 -6.00 -12.62
N PRO A 19 16.59 -5.49 -12.94
CA PRO A 19 17.84 -6.24 -12.80
C PRO A 19 18.07 -6.78 -11.38
N GLU A 20 17.77 -5.97 -10.36
CA GLU A 20 17.92 -6.35 -8.94
C GLU A 20 16.94 -7.47 -8.55
N GLU A 21 15.66 -7.32 -8.89
CA GLU A 21 14.64 -8.35 -8.62
C GLU A 21 14.93 -9.66 -9.34
N ARG A 22 15.50 -9.58 -10.54
CA ARG A 22 15.91 -10.77 -11.29
C ARG A 22 17.06 -11.49 -10.61
N GLN A 23 18.05 -10.75 -10.10
CA GLN A 23 19.16 -11.33 -9.35
C GLN A 23 18.67 -12.00 -8.07
N GLU A 24 17.80 -11.33 -7.32
CA GLU A 24 17.16 -11.89 -6.11
C GLU A 24 16.45 -13.21 -6.43
N VAL A 25 15.58 -13.22 -7.45
CA VAL A 25 14.86 -14.43 -7.86
C VAL A 25 15.81 -15.55 -8.32
N VAL A 26 16.87 -15.21 -9.06
CA VAL A 26 17.86 -16.20 -9.50
C VAL A 26 18.59 -16.80 -8.31
N ALA A 27 19.03 -15.98 -7.36
CA ALA A 27 19.72 -16.41 -6.15
C ALA A 27 18.82 -17.29 -5.27
N GLU A 28 17.55 -16.90 -5.03
CA GLU A 28 16.61 -17.69 -4.23
C GLU A 28 16.33 -19.07 -4.86
N VAL A 29 16.06 -19.10 -6.18
CA VAL A 29 15.79 -20.36 -6.87
C VAL A 29 17.05 -21.23 -6.95
N ALA A 30 18.22 -20.64 -7.18
CA ALA A 30 19.49 -21.36 -7.18
C ALA A 30 19.82 -21.96 -5.80
N ALA A 31 19.64 -21.18 -4.74
CA ALA A 31 19.83 -21.65 -3.37
C ALA A 31 18.91 -22.82 -3.02
N HIS A 32 17.63 -22.76 -3.45
CA HIS A 32 16.69 -23.86 -3.24
C HIS A 32 17.09 -25.13 -4.00
N LEU A 33 17.56 -25.01 -5.24
CA LEU A 33 18.08 -26.16 -6.00
C LEU A 33 19.35 -26.73 -5.40
N GLU A 34 20.24 -25.88 -4.89
CA GLU A 34 21.44 -26.31 -4.20
C GLU A 34 21.10 -27.10 -2.92
N GLU A 35 20.12 -26.64 -2.15
CA GLU A 35 19.61 -27.34 -0.96
C GLU A 35 19.07 -28.73 -1.33
N CYS A 36 18.18 -28.80 -2.32
CA CYS A 36 17.64 -30.07 -2.83
C CYS A 36 18.73 -31.02 -3.34
N HIS A 37 19.72 -30.50 -4.07
CA HIS A 37 20.85 -31.30 -4.55
C HIS A 37 21.67 -31.85 -3.37
N ARG A 38 21.94 -31.02 -2.36
CA ARG A 38 22.68 -31.40 -1.16
C ARG A 38 21.96 -32.51 -0.38
N GLU A 39 20.64 -32.41 -0.24
CA GLU A 39 19.82 -33.46 0.38
C GLU A 39 19.88 -34.78 -0.40
N LEU A 40 19.77 -34.73 -1.72
CA LEU A 40 19.86 -35.92 -2.58
C LEU A 40 21.25 -36.56 -2.55
N CYS A 41 22.32 -35.75 -2.48
CA CYS A 41 23.68 -36.26 -2.25
C CYS A 41 23.79 -36.95 -0.89
N ALA A 42 23.26 -36.36 0.17
CA ALA A 42 23.29 -36.93 1.53
C ALA A 42 22.49 -38.24 1.61
N ALA A 43 21.41 -38.36 0.84
CA ALA A 43 20.59 -39.56 0.74
C ALA A 43 21.21 -40.69 -0.12
N GLY A 44 22.39 -40.48 -0.72
CA GLY A 44 23.05 -41.47 -1.57
C GLY A 44 22.35 -41.69 -2.92
N SER A 45 21.66 -40.67 -3.44
CA SER A 45 20.96 -40.76 -4.71
C SER A 45 21.92 -41.06 -5.87
N PRO A 46 21.55 -41.94 -6.82
CA PRO A 46 22.42 -42.29 -7.96
C PRO A 46 22.57 -41.18 -9.01
N ASP A 47 21.65 -40.21 -9.06
CA ASP A 47 21.72 -39.04 -9.95
C ASP A 47 21.13 -37.78 -9.28
N PRO A 48 21.83 -37.21 -8.27
CA PRO A 48 21.29 -36.11 -7.48
C PRO A 48 21.01 -34.85 -8.32
N GLU A 49 21.77 -34.62 -9.39
CA GLU A 49 21.56 -33.48 -10.29
C GLU A 49 20.31 -33.64 -11.15
N GLY A 50 20.13 -34.81 -11.79
CA GLY A 50 18.94 -35.09 -12.60
C GLY A 50 17.64 -35.03 -11.79
N TYR A 51 17.64 -35.58 -10.57
CA TYR A 51 16.48 -35.48 -9.68
C TYR A 51 16.20 -34.06 -9.20
N THR A 52 17.24 -33.26 -8.96
CA THR A 52 17.09 -31.83 -8.61
C THR A 52 16.46 -31.05 -9.76
N LEU A 53 16.94 -31.24 -10.99
CA LEU A 53 16.37 -30.60 -12.18
C LEU A 53 14.94 -31.08 -12.48
N ALA A 54 14.62 -32.33 -12.15
CA ALA A 54 13.27 -32.87 -12.30
C ALA A 54 12.24 -32.19 -11.38
N GLN A 55 12.67 -31.54 -10.29
CA GLN A 55 11.78 -30.74 -9.44
C GLN A 55 11.24 -29.49 -10.15
N VAL A 56 11.93 -29.00 -11.19
CA VAL A 56 11.47 -27.90 -12.03
C VAL A 56 11.25 -28.40 -13.47
N PRO A 57 10.14 -29.11 -13.71
CA PRO A 57 9.88 -29.73 -15.02
C PRO A 57 9.59 -28.70 -16.12
N ASP A 58 9.06 -27.52 -15.78
CA ASP A 58 8.79 -26.45 -16.74
C ASP A 58 9.27 -25.07 -16.24
N TRP A 59 10.50 -24.73 -16.65
CA TRP A 59 11.12 -23.42 -16.41
C TRP A 59 10.33 -22.23 -16.96
N LYS A 60 9.64 -22.40 -18.10
CA LYS A 60 8.84 -21.31 -18.68
C LYS A 60 7.58 -21.10 -17.85
N ALA A 61 6.94 -22.17 -17.36
CA ALA A 61 5.81 -22.04 -16.45
C ALA A 61 6.21 -21.40 -15.12
N LEU A 62 7.37 -21.79 -14.55
CA LEU A 62 7.91 -21.18 -13.35
C LEU A 62 8.13 -19.67 -13.56
N GLY A 63 8.84 -19.27 -14.62
CA GLY A 63 9.05 -17.86 -14.95
C GLY A 63 7.74 -17.07 -15.12
N ARG A 64 6.73 -17.64 -15.80
CA ARG A 64 5.40 -17.01 -15.93
C ARG A 64 4.65 -16.88 -14.60
N ARG A 65 4.86 -17.78 -13.64
CA ARG A 65 4.24 -17.70 -12.30
C ARG A 65 4.90 -16.62 -11.47
N ILE A 66 6.23 -16.57 -11.46
CA ILE A 66 7.01 -15.54 -10.76
C ILE A 66 6.66 -14.16 -11.30
N GLN A 67 6.69 -13.97 -12.62
CA GLN A 67 6.37 -12.69 -13.24
C GLN A 67 4.93 -12.25 -12.91
N ARG A 68 3.93 -13.14 -13.03
CA ARG A 68 2.54 -12.81 -12.67
C ARG A 68 2.36 -12.47 -11.19
N SER A 69 3.11 -13.13 -10.30
CA SER A 69 3.08 -12.83 -8.88
C SER A 69 3.59 -11.41 -8.61
N LYS A 70 4.77 -11.06 -9.14
CA LYS A 70 5.37 -9.72 -9.01
C LYS A 70 4.49 -8.64 -9.63
N GLU A 71 3.98 -8.85 -10.84
CA GLU A 71 3.02 -7.95 -11.50
C GLU A 71 1.74 -7.76 -10.66
N GLY A 72 1.26 -8.82 -10.00
CA GLY A 72 0.11 -8.75 -9.11
C GLY A 72 0.34 -7.84 -7.90
N VAL A 73 1.49 -7.99 -7.23
CA VAL A 73 1.90 -7.16 -6.09
C VAL A 73 2.03 -5.69 -6.51
N MET A 74 2.73 -5.42 -7.62
CA MET A 74 2.90 -4.05 -8.13
C MET A 74 1.56 -3.41 -8.50
N ASN A 75 0.67 -4.13 -9.19
CA ASN A 75 -0.65 -3.64 -9.53
C ASN A 75 -1.49 -3.32 -8.29
N GLN A 76 -1.37 -4.13 -7.23
CA GLN A 76 -2.05 -3.85 -5.96
C GLN A 76 -1.49 -2.60 -5.28
N ALA A 77 -0.17 -2.44 -5.24
CA ALA A 77 0.47 -1.25 -4.69
C ALA A 77 0.04 0.03 -5.43
N VAL A 78 0.03 0.00 -6.76
CA VAL A 78 -0.44 1.12 -7.60
C VAL A 78 -1.91 1.46 -7.30
N ARG A 79 -2.78 0.46 -7.12
CA ARG A 79 -4.19 0.67 -6.75
C ARG A 79 -4.31 1.32 -5.37
N ILE A 80 -3.51 0.89 -4.39
CA ILE A 80 -3.47 1.48 -3.06
C ILE A 80 -3.04 2.95 -3.14
N VAL A 81 -2.02 3.26 -3.92
CA VAL A 81 -1.58 4.66 -4.07
C VAL A 81 -2.67 5.50 -4.74
N LEU A 82 -3.20 5.09 -5.88
CA LEU A 82 -4.20 5.88 -6.62
C LEU A 82 -5.49 6.11 -5.82
N CYS A 83 -6.05 5.06 -5.23
CA CYS A 83 -7.26 5.17 -4.44
C CYS A 83 -6.99 5.84 -3.07
N GLY A 84 -5.76 5.77 -2.57
CA GLY A 84 -5.30 6.48 -1.37
C GLY A 84 -5.17 7.99 -1.60
N LEU A 85 -4.62 8.40 -2.74
CA LEU A 85 -4.63 9.80 -3.17
C LEU A 85 -6.06 10.33 -3.29
N LEU A 86 -6.96 9.55 -3.89
CA LEU A 86 -8.38 9.91 -3.94
C LEU A 86 -9.00 10.07 -2.54
N THR A 87 -8.68 9.15 -1.61
CA THR A 87 -9.12 9.23 -0.20
C THR A 87 -8.70 10.57 0.43
N GLY A 88 -7.42 10.93 0.27
CA GLY A 88 -6.88 12.18 0.80
C GLY A 88 -7.48 13.42 0.13
N ALA A 89 -7.67 13.38 -1.20
CA ALA A 89 -8.30 14.45 -1.95
C ALA A 89 -9.75 14.71 -1.52
N VAL A 90 -10.54 13.65 -1.34
CA VAL A 90 -11.92 13.77 -0.84
C VAL A 90 -11.95 14.32 0.59
N ALA A 91 -11.06 13.82 1.46
CA ALA A 91 -10.97 14.28 2.84
C ALA A 91 -10.60 15.77 2.93
N VAL A 92 -9.58 16.22 2.17
CA VAL A 92 -9.17 17.63 2.20
C VAL A 92 -10.24 18.55 1.63
N LEU A 93 -10.91 18.17 0.53
CA LEU A 93 -12.00 18.96 -0.05
C LEU A 93 -13.18 19.09 0.90
N LEU A 94 -13.56 18.00 1.57
CA LEU A 94 -14.64 18.02 2.55
C LEU A 94 -14.27 18.85 3.79
N ALA A 95 -13.05 18.71 4.29
CA ALA A 95 -12.56 19.52 5.41
C ALA A 95 -12.55 21.02 5.07
N LEU A 96 -12.05 21.39 3.88
CA LEU A 96 -12.05 22.78 3.41
C LEU A 96 -13.46 23.33 3.24
N SER A 97 -14.37 22.55 2.66
CA SER A 97 -15.77 22.95 2.44
C SER A 97 -16.48 23.27 3.76
N VAL A 98 -16.31 22.41 4.76
CA VAL A 98 -16.89 22.62 6.09
C VAL A 98 -16.22 23.80 6.80
N LEU A 99 -14.90 23.95 6.66
CA LEU A 99 -14.18 25.07 7.26
C LEU A 99 -14.60 26.41 6.66
N SER A 100 -14.77 26.50 5.34
CA SER A 100 -15.28 27.68 4.65
C SER A 100 -16.70 28.07 5.11
N LEU A 101 -17.50 27.08 5.52
CA LEU A 101 -18.84 27.31 6.06
C LEU A 101 -18.84 27.74 7.54
N VAL A 102 -17.82 27.34 8.30
CA VAL A 102 -17.79 27.45 9.78
C VAL A 102 -16.84 28.54 10.31
N GLY A 103 -15.76 28.91 9.61
CA GLY A 103 -14.83 29.85 10.24
C GLY A 103 -13.69 30.41 9.40
N ALA A 104 -13.80 31.70 9.09
CA ALA A 104 -12.69 32.59 8.78
C ALA A 104 -11.63 32.67 9.92
N GLU A 105 -11.96 32.22 11.14
CA GLU A 105 -11.07 32.34 12.31
C GLU A 105 -9.90 31.35 12.35
N LEU A 106 -10.03 30.14 11.77
CA LEU A 106 -8.93 29.17 11.76
C LEU A 106 -7.76 29.65 10.87
N TYR A 107 -8.09 30.30 9.76
CA TYR A 107 -7.11 30.90 8.84
C TYR A 107 -6.30 31.98 9.58
N LEU A 108 -6.97 32.84 10.36
CA LEU A 108 -6.32 33.88 11.17
C LEU A 108 -5.39 33.29 12.25
N THR A 109 -5.73 32.15 12.86
CA THR A 109 -4.83 31.50 13.84
C THR A 109 -3.58 30.85 13.22
N LEU A 110 -3.67 30.30 12.01
CA LEU A 110 -2.51 29.72 11.31
C LEU A 110 -1.56 30.80 10.79
N GLU A 111 -2.12 31.95 10.39
CA GLU A 111 -1.39 33.16 10.02
C GLU A 111 -0.70 33.80 11.24
N ALA A 112 -1.41 33.90 12.38
CA ALA A 112 -0.85 34.39 13.64
C ALA A 112 0.29 33.51 14.19
N ALA A 113 0.22 32.19 13.96
CA ALA A 113 1.27 31.25 14.34
C ALA A 113 2.48 31.23 13.37
N ARG A 114 2.48 32.05 12.30
CA ARG A 114 3.47 32.09 11.21
C ARG A 114 3.76 30.75 10.50
N LEU A 115 3.03 29.68 10.83
CA LEU A 115 3.17 28.36 10.22
C LEU A 115 2.79 28.36 8.72
N SER A 116 1.93 29.29 8.29
CA SER A 116 1.62 29.51 6.87
C SER A 116 2.77 30.14 6.07
N SER A 117 3.76 30.75 6.72
CA SER A 117 4.89 31.45 6.08
C SER A 117 6.15 30.59 5.95
N THR A 118 6.24 29.48 6.68
CA THR A 118 7.42 28.60 6.70
C THR A 118 7.30 27.37 5.80
N LEU A 119 6.08 26.94 5.48
CA LEU A 119 5.83 25.78 4.63
C LEU A 119 5.19 26.18 3.30
N PRO A 120 5.57 25.56 2.17
CA PRO A 120 4.92 25.79 0.89
C PRO A 120 3.41 25.50 0.98
N GLY A 121 2.57 26.28 0.28
CA GLY A 121 1.11 26.14 0.34
C GLY A 121 0.56 24.76 -0.07
N TRP A 122 1.36 23.95 -0.79
CA TRP A 122 1.00 22.57 -1.15
C TRP A 122 1.19 21.55 -0.01
N SER A 123 1.92 21.91 1.04
CA SER A 123 2.29 21.00 2.15
C SER A 123 1.07 20.37 2.84
N GLY A 124 0.01 21.14 3.07
CA GLY A 124 -1.23 20.63 3.67
C GLY A 124 -1.94 19.60 2.78
N ALA A 125 -1.99 19.84 1.47
CA ALA A 125 -2.55 18.88 0.51
C ALA A 125 -1.69 17.61 0.43
N ALA A 126 -0.36 17.74 0.40
CA ALA A 126 0.54 16.59 0.40
C ALA A 126 0.36 15.71 1.66
N PHE A 127 0.25 16.32 2.84
CA PHE A 127 0.00 15.60 4.08
C PHE A 127 -1.32 14.81 4.03
N HIS A 128 -2.42 15.42 3.58
CA HIS A 128 -3.71 14.74 3.44
C HIS A 128 -3.66 13.57 2.45
N ASN A 129 -2.93 13.73 1.36
CA ASN A 129 -2.75 12.68 0.35
C ASN A 129 -1.95 11.49 0.90
N LEU A 130 -0.84 11.74 1.60
CA LEU A 130 -0.06 10.68 2.26
C LEU A 130 -0.90 9.96 3.32
N ALA A 131 -1.62 10.72 4.14
CA ALA A 131 -2.55 10.17 5.11
C ALA A 131 -3.66 9.33 4.44
N GLY A 132 -4.18 9.75 3.28
CA GLY A 132 -5.11 8.97 2.47
C GLY A 132 -4.54 7.64 1.97
N ILE A 133 -3.27 7.63 1.55
CA ILE A 133 -2.54 6.38 1.22
C ILE A 133 -2.45 5.48 2.46
N CYS A 134 -2.14 6.03 3.64
CA CYS A 134 -2.12 5.26 4.89
C CYS A 134 -3.49 4.67 5.24
N VAL A 135 -4.58 5.45 5.07
CA VAL A 135 -5.95 4.94 5.29
C VAL A 135 -6.23 3.76 4.37
N LEU A 136 -5.90 3.87 3.08
CA LEU A 136 -6.23 2.81 2.16
C LEU A 136 -5.32 1.59 2.34
N TRP A 137 -4.04 1.80 2.66
CA TRP A 137 -3.15 0.71 3.07
C TRP A 137 -3.74 -0.02 4.29
N LEU A 138 -4.15 0.72 5.32
CA LEU A 138 -4.78 0.16 6.52
C LEU A 138 -6.07 -0.60 6.17
N TYR A 139 -6.93 -0.03 5.33
CA TYR A 139 -8.13 -0.70 4.80
C TYR A 139 -7.77 -2.05 4.17
N THR A 140 -6.79 -2.08 3.26
CA THR A 140 -6.37 -3.32 2.61
C THR A 140 -5.74 -4.33 3.57
N ALA A 141 -5.05 -3.86 4.61
CA ALA A 141 -4.42 -4.72 5.63
C ALA A 141 -5.45 -5.37 6.57
N ILE A 142 -6.53 -4.66 6.93
CA ILE A 142 -7.59 -5.20 7.80
C ILE A 142 -8.69 -5.95 7.02
N ARG A 143 -8.81 -5.70 5.72
CA ARG A 143 -9.80 -6.33 4.82
C ARG A 143 -9.86 -7.87 4.91
N PRO A 144 -8.75 -8.63 5.01
CA PRO A 144 -8.82 -10.10 5.12
C PRO A 144 -9.59 -10.60 6.36
N ARG A 145 -9.67 -9.78 7.42
CA ARG A 145 -10.32 -10.16 8.69
C ARG A 145 -11.75 -9.63 8.79
N TYR A 146 -11.99 -8.39 8.37
CA TYR A 146 -13.28 -7.71 8.50
C TYR A 146 -14.16 -7.82 7.25
N GLY A 147 -13.62 -8.35 6.16
CA GLY A 147 -14.28 -8.42 4.87
C GLY A 147 -14.20 -7.12 4.06
N PRO A 148 -14.47 -7.18 2.74
CA PRO A 148 -14.58 -6.00 1.89
C PRO A 148 -15.80 -5.16 2.24
N GLY A 149 -15.75 -3.86 1.98
CA GLY A 149 -16.91 -2.98 2.01
C GLY A 149 -16.75 -1.70 2.83
N THR A 150 -17.82 -0.91 2.81
CA THR A 150 -17.87 0.44 3.38
C THR A 150 -17.67 0.48 4.88
N LYS A 151 -18.10 -0.55 5.63
CA LYS A 151 -17.90 -0.64 7.08
C LYS A 151 -16.42 -0.74 7.45
N THR A 152 -15.68 -1.60 6.77
CA THR A 152 -14.23 -1.78 6.97
C THR A 152 -13.46 -0.52 6.57
N ALA A 153 -13.88 0.15 5.49
CA ALA A 153 -13.32 1.43 5.07
C ALA A 153 -13.55 2.54 6.11
N ALA A 154 -14.77 2.65 6.62
CA ALA A 154 -15.11 3.61 7.68
C ALA A 154 -14.28 3.36 8.94
N LEU A 155 -14.04 2.09 9.31
CA LEU A 155 -13.18 1.73 10.44
C LEU A 155 -11.73 2.19 10.22
N ALA A 156 -11.17 2.04 9.02
CA ALA A 156 -9.82 2.50 8.69
C ALA A 156 -9.71 4.04 8.75
N GLY A 157 -10.69 4.76 8.18
CA GLY A 157 -10.76 6.22 8.27
C GLY A 157 -10.92 6.71 9.72
N PHE A 158 -11.75 6.04 10.51
CA PHE A 158 -11.93 6.31 11.94
C PHE A 158 -10.64 6.09 12.74
N ALA A 159 -9.92 4.99 12.48
CA ALA A 159 -8.66 4.70 13.17
C ALA A 159 -7.62 5.81 12.94
N LEU A 160 -7.47 6.28 11.70
CA LEU A 160 -6.57 7.38 11.40
C LEU A 160 -7.04 8.69 12.08
N TRP A 161 -8.35 8.95 12.06
CA TRP A 161 -8.92 10.11 12.74
C TRP A 161 -8.62 10.09 14.24
N VAL A 162 -8.74 8.96 14.93
CA VAL A 162 -8.40 8.83 16.36
C VAL A 162 -6.94 9.21 16.61
N ILE A 163 -6.01 8.69 15.80
CA ILE A 163 -4.58 9.00 15.91
C ILE A 163 -4.33 10.51 15.71
N ALA A 164 -4.95 11.10 14.69
CA ALA A 164 -4.85 12.53 14.41
C ALA A 164 -5.43 13.37 15.56
N ALA A 165 -6.61 13.02 16.06
CA ALA A 165 -7.29 13.70 17.16
C ALA A 165 -6.46 13.66 18.45
N LEU A 166 -5.85 12.51 18.78
CA LEU A 166 -4.95 12.38 19.94
C LEU A 166 -3.69 13.24 19.79
N THR A 167 -3.15 13.33 18.58
CA THR A 167 -1.99 14.18 18.30
C THR A 167 -2.37 15.65 18.48
N LEU A 168 -3.48 16.11 17.89
CA LEU A 168 -3.99 17.47 18.08
C LEU A 168 -4.31 17.78 19.56
N ALA A 169 -4.88 16.83 20.29
CA ALA A 169 -5.15 16.96 21.72
C ALA A 169 -3.85 17.11 22.53
N HIS A 170 -2.81 16.34 22.20
CA HIS A 170 -1.49 16.46 22.82
C HIS A 170 -0.90 17.87 22.62
N TRP A 171 -0.88 18.37 21.38
CA TRP A 171 -0.41 19.74 21.10
C TRP A 171 -1.26 20.82 21.77
N SER A 172 -2.57 20.61 21.86
CA SER A 172 -3.47 21.53 22.57
C SER A 172 -3.22 21.51 24.09
N SER A 173 -2.88 20.35 24.66
CA SER A 173 -2.54 20.23 26.08
C SER A 173 -1.25 20.97 26.47
N MET A 174 -0.30 21.09 25.53
CA MET A 174 0.93 21.89 25.68
C MET A 174 0.69 23.38 25.42
N GLY A 175 -0.53 23.81 25.10
CA GLY A 175 -0.87 25.20 24.83
C GLY A 175 -0.45 25.70 23.45
N VAL A 176 0.07 24.83 22.57
CA VAL A 176 0.51 25.20 21.21
C VAL A 176 -0.67 25.43 20.28
N ILE A 177 -1.73 24.62 20.42
CA ILE A 177 -2.95 24.72 19.61
C ILE A 177 -4.11 25.20 20.49
N PRO A 178 -4.78 26.31 20.13
CA PRO A 178 -5.97 26.77 20.83
C PRO A 178 -7.05 25.68 20.93
N ARG A 179 -7.73 25.61 22.09
CA ARG A 179 -8.74 24.56 22.36
C ARG A 179 -9.90 24.58 21.37
N ASN A 180 -10.35 25.76 20.96
CA ASN A 180 -11.39 25.93 19.93
C ASN A 180 -10.95 25.37 18.57
N SER A 181 -9.72 25.67 18.13
CA SER A 181 -9.17 25.15 16.87
C SER A 181 -9.04 23.62 16.88
N PHE A 182 -8.60 23.04 18.00
CA PHE A 182 -8.56 21.59 18.20
C PHE A 182 -9.95 20.95 18.10
N LEU A 183 -10.92 21.47 18.85
CA LEU A 183 -12.28 20.92 18.89
C LEU A 183 -12.95 20.98 17.51
N LEU A 184 -12.80 22.11 16.83
CA LEU A 184 -13.30 22.29 15.47
C LEU A 184 -12.64 21.33 14.49
N ALA A 185 -11.31 21.28 14.44
CA ALA A 185 -10.58 20.39 13.52
C ALA A 185 -10.91 18.91 13.75
N THR A 186 -11.07 18.50 15.01
CA THR A 186 -11.43 17.12 15.37
C THR A 186 -12.87 16.79 14.96
N ALA A 187 -13.82 17.70 15.21
CA ALA A 187 -15.22 17.51 14.83
C ALA A 187 -15.41 17.46 13.30
N VAL A 188 -14.71 18.31 12.55
CA VAL A 188 -14.76 18.34 11.07
C VAL A 188 -13.98 17.18 10.45
N GLY A 189 -12.84 16.83 11.05
CA GLY A 189 -11.97 15.77 10.54
C GLY A 189 -12.64 14.39 10.53
N LEU A 190 -13.51 14.09 11.49
CA LEU A 190 -14.16 12.78 11.61
C LEU A 190 -14.96 12.42 10.34
N PRO A 191 -15.98 13.20 9.95
CA PRO A 191 -16.75 12.91 8.74
C PRO A 191 -15.85 12.99 7.49
N ALA A 192 -14.87 13.89 7.45
CA ALA A 192 -13.96 14.02 6.32
C ALA A 192 -13.17 12.72 6.05
N TRP A 193 -12.54 12.16 7.08
CA TRP A 193 -11.76 10.93 6.97
C TRP A 193 -12.64 9.69 6.72
N VAL A 194 -13.81 9.61 7.35
CA VAL A 194 -14.73 8.48 7.13
C VAL A 194 -15.27 8.48 5.70
N VAL A 195 -15.75 9.63 5.20
CA VAL A 195 -16.28 9.75 3.83
C VAL A 195 -15.18 9.54 2.80
N GLY A 196 -13.99 10.14 3.02
CA GLY A 196 -12.83 9.93 2.16
C GLY A 196 -12.45 8.45 2.07
N ALA A 197 -12.38 7.75 3.20
CA ALA A 197 -12.02 6.33 3.25
C ALA A 197 -13.03 5.46 2.49
N VAL A 198 -14.33 5.73 2.68
CA VAL A 198 -15.41 5.01 1.98
C VAL A 198 -15.33 5.25 0.47
N ALA A 199 -15.10 6.49 0.03
CA ALA A 199 -14.94 6.81 -1.39
C ALA A 199 -13.74 6.09 -1.99
N GLY A 200 -12.57 6.14 -1.34
CA GLY A 200 -11.36 5.46 -1.81
C GLY A 200 -11.53 3.95 -1.88
N ALA A 201 -12.12 3.32 -0.85
CA ALA A 201 -12.38 1.90 -0.83
C ALA A 201 -13.37 1.46 -1.93
N TRP A 202 -14.40 2.27 -2.20
CA TRP A 202 -15.34 2.00 -3.28
C TRP A 202 -14.66 1.98 -4.65
N PHE A 203 -13.79 2.96 -4.94
CA PHE A 203 -12.98 2.99 -6.16
C PHE A 203 -11.99 1.83 -6.23
N PHE A 204 -11.35 1.49 -5.10
CA PHE A 204 -10.43 0.37 -5.02
C PHE A 204 -11.13 -0.95 -5.41
N GLU A 205 -12.30 -1.22 -4.83
CA GLU A 205 -13.09 -2.42 -5.18
C GLU A 205 -13.61 -2.41 -6.62
N ALA A 206 -13.98 -1.23 -7.15
CA ALA A 206 -14.36 -1.11 -8.55
C ALA A 206 -13.18 -1.44 -9.48
N SER A 207 -11.96 -1.03 -9.10
CA SER A 207 -10.74 -1.32 -9.85
C SER A 207 -10.36 -2.81 -9.86
N GLU A 208 -10.69 -3.54 -8.79
CA GLU A 208 -10.47 -4.99 -8.71
C GLU A 208 -11.48 -5.80 -9.53
N ARG A 209 -12.71 -5.31 -9.67
CA ARG A 209 -13.78 -6.02 -10.40
C ARG A 209 -13.57 -6.05 -11.91
N LYS A 210 -13.04 -4.97 -12.50
CA LYS A 210 -12.80 -4.85 -13.96
C LYS A 210 -11.97 -6.00 -14.56
N PRO A 211 -10.77 -6.34 -14.03
CA PRO A 211 -9.98 -7.43 -14.58
C PRO A 211 -10.63 -8.81 -14.37
N LEU A 212 -11.38 -9.02 -13.28
CA LEU A 212 -12.07 -10.29 -13.02
C LEU A 212 -13.20 -10.56 -14.03
N GLN A 213 -13.90 -9.52 -14.47
CA GLN A 213 -14.93 -9.64 -15.49
C GLN A 213 -14.33 -9.92 -16.87
N ALA A 214 -13.23 -9.25 -17.23
CA ALA A 214 -12.52 -9.52 -18.48
C ALA A 214 -12.02 -10.97 -18.58
N LEU A 215 -11.59 -11.55 -17.46
CA LEU A 215 -11.10 -12.94 -17.40
C LEU A 215 -12.22 -13.99 -17.47
N LYS A 216 -13.45 -13.65 -17.08
CA LYS A 216 -14.63 -14.52 -17.22
C LYS A 216 -15.28 -14.46 -18.61
N ALA A 217 -14.97 -13.42 -19.37
CA ALA A 217 -15.52 -13.18 -20.70
C ALA A 217 -14.61 -13.68 -21.84
N ALA A 218 -13.41 -14.17 -21.52
CA ALA A 218 -12.43 -14.76 -22.44
C ALA A 218 -12.42 -16.29 -22.27
#